data_AF-C5SZD6-F1
#
_entry.id   AF-C5SZD6-F1
#
_cell.length_a   1.000
_cell.length_b   1.000
_cell.length_c   1.000
_cell.angle_alpha   90.00
_cell.angle_beta   90.00
_cell.angle_gamma   90.00
#
_symmetry.space_group_name_H-M   'P 1'
#
loop_
_entity.id
_entity.type
_entity.pdbx_description
1 polymer ?
#
loop_
_entity_poly.entity_id
_entity_poly.type
_entity_poly.pdbx_seq_one_letter_code
_entity_poly.pdbx_strand_id
1 'polypeptide(L)' 'MTGFITRETAAYQLNVPMHQLDAMIEAGEIGSTKQGGEVLLDQFEISRRSGFTQANQELSHTLECIAKCEEGPL' A
#
# COMPACT_ATOMS: atom_id res chain seq x y z
N MET A 1 12.16 -0.55 -8.41
CA MET A 1 11.30 -1.68 -8.79
C MET A 1 9.87 -1.24 -8.56
N THR A 2 9.11 -0.94 -9.61
CA THR A 2 7.67 -0.71 -9.51
C THR A 2 6.98 -2.08 -9.45
N GLY A 3 6.31 -2.35 -8.33
CA GLY A 3 5.59 -3.60 -8.11
C GLY A 3 4.19 -3.54 -8.71
N PHE A 4 3.67 -4.67 -9.16
CA PHE A 4 2.27 -4.83 -9.50
C PHE A 4 1.55 -5.50 -8.34
N ILE A 5 0.36 -5.00 -7.99
CA ILE A 5 -0.48 -5.56 -6.93
C ILE A 5 -1.88 -5.89 -7.45
N THR A 6 -2.58 -6.79 -6.78
CA THR A 6 -3.95 -7.16 -7.15
C THR A 6 -4.94 -6.05 -6.80
N ARG A 7 -6.14 -6.10 -7.40
CA ARG A 7 -7.21 -5.15 -7.12
C ARG A 7 -7.64 -5.16 -5.65
N GLU A 8 -7.69 -6.33 -5.03
CA GLU A 8 -8.06 -6.47 -3.62
C GLU A 8 -7.03 -5.78 -2.72
N THR A 9 -5.75 -5.98 -3.00
CA THR A 9 -4.65 -5.37 -2.25
C THR A 9 -4.68 -3.84 -2.40
N ALA A 10 -4.93 -3.35 -3.60
CA ALA A 10 -5.04 -1.93 -3.89
C ALA A 10 -6.23 -1.27 -3.16
N ALA A 11 -7.40 -1.90 -3.18
CA ALA A 11 -8.59 -1.41 -2.51
C ALA A 11 -8.38 -1.29 -0.99
N TYR A 12 -7.75 -2.32 -0.41
CA TYR A 12 -7.38 -2.33 0.99
C TYR A 12 -6.38 -1.22 1.32
N GLN A 13 -5.32 -1.07 0.51
CA GLN A 13 -4.31 -0.03 0.72
C GLN A 13 -4.88 1.38 0.57
N LEU A 14 -5.79 1.62 -0.37
CA LEU A 14 -6.44 2.92 -0.54
C LEU A 14 -7.58 3.18 0.44
N ASN A 15 -7.97 2.16 1.22
CA ASN A 15 -9.15 2.18 2.08
C ASN A 15 -10.42 2.61 1.31
N VAL A 16 -10.60 2.06 0.11
CA VAL A 16 -11.77 2.32 -0.76
C VAL A 16 -12.50 1.02 -1.09
N PRO A 17 -13.83 1.05 -1.29
CA PRO A 17 -14.57 -0.10 -1.75
C PRO A 17 -14.27 -0.43 -3.22
N MET A 18 -14.49 -1.69 -3.62
CA MET A 18 -14.01 -2.18 -4.91
C MET A 18 -14.59 -1.46 -6.13
N HIS A 19 -15.87 -1.10 -6.09
CA HIS A 19 -16.51 -0.34 -7.16
C HIS A 19 -15.89 1.05 -7.37
N GLN A 20 -15.35 1.69 -6.31
CA GLN A 20 -14.64 2.96 -6.46
C GLN A 20 -13.26 2.74 -7.09
N LEU A 21 -12.56 1.66 -6.72
CA LEU A 21 -11.30 1.32 -7.38
C LEU A 21 -11.51 1.05 -8.88
N ASP A 22 -12.55 0.29 -9.24
CA ASP A 22 -12.88 0.00 -10.64
C ASP A 22 -13.17 1.31 -11.41
N ALA A 23 -13.93 2.25 -10.81
CA ALA A 23 -14.16 3.56 -11.41
C ALA A 23 -12.87 4.37 -11.64
N MET A 24 -11.89 4.28 -10.72
CA MET A 24 -10.59 4.95 -10.86
C MET A 24 -9.73 4.33 -11.97
N ILE A 25 -9.84 3.01 -12.17
CA ILE A 25 -9.17 2.30 -13.27
C ILE A 25 -9.82 2.69 -14.61
N GLU A 26 -11.15 2.69 -14.68
CA GLU A 26 -11.91 3.08 -15.89
C GLU A 26 -11.68 4.54 -16.28
N ALA A 27 -11.56 5.42 -15.29
CA ALA A 27 -11.19 6.82 -15.49
C ALA A 27 -9.72 7.01 -15.91
N GLY A 28 -8.93 5.93 -15.99
CA GLY A 28 -7.52 5.95 -16.39
C GLY A 28 -6.60 6.58 -15.36
N GLU A 29 -7.07 6.74 -14.13
CA GLU A 29 -6.30 7.41 -13.10
C GLU A 29 -5.30 6.47 -12.39
N ILE A 30 -5.52 5.16 -12.47
CA ILE A 30 -4.60 4.12 -12.02
C ILE A 30 -4.26 3.22 -13.21
N GLY A 31 -2.98 3.14 -13.52
CA GLY A 31 -2.42 2.23 -14.50
C GLY A 31 -2.71 0.78 -14.11
N SER A 32 -3.34 0.07 -15.04
CA SER A 32 -3.60 -1.36 -14.92
C SER A 32 -2.93 -2.13 -16.05
N THR A 33 -2.53 -3.36 -15.76
CA THR A 33 -2.02 -4.32 -16.74
C THR A 33 -2.73 -5.65 -16.57
N LYS A 34 -2.84 -6.41 -17.65
CA LYS A 34 -3.44 -7.75 -17.63
C LYS A 34 -2.36 -8.80 -17.82
N GLN A 35 -2.16 -9.66 -16.81
CA GLN A 35 -1.25 -10.80 -16.90
C GLN A 35 -2.00 -12.08 -16.53
N GLY A 36 -1.91 -13.12 -17.37
CA GLY A 36 -2.53 -14.42 -17.07
C GLY A 36 -4.06 -14.42 -16.91
N GLY A 37 -4.74 -13.34 -17.33
CA GLY A 37 -6.19 -13.16 -17.14
C GLY A 37 -6.56 -12.29 -15.94
N GLU A 38 -5.61 -11.98 -15.07
CA GLU A 38 -5.80 -11.14 -13.89
C GLU A 38 -5.45 -9.67 -14.17
N VAL A 39 -6.17 -8.75 -13.55
CA VAL A 39 -5.89 -7.31 -13.60
C VAL A 39 -4.99 -6.93 -12.43
N LEU A 40 -3.82 -6.42 -12.75
CA LEU A 40 -2.84 -5.95 -11.79
C LEU A 40 -2.67 -4.44 -11.90
N LEU A 41 -2.41 -3.79 -10.79
CA LEU A 41 -2.33 -2.34 -10.67
C LEU A 41 -0.92 -1.92 -10.28
N ASP A 42 -0.48 -0.77 -10.80
CA ASP A 42 0.83 -0.22 -10.46
C ASP A 42 0.82 0.30 -9.01
N GLN A 43 1.61 -0.36 -8.16
CA GLN A 43 1.73 -0.04 -6.75
C GLN A 43 2.27 1.38 -6.50
N PHE A 44 3.14 1.89 -7.38
CA PHE A 44 3.69 3.24 -7.25
C PHE A 44 2.66 4.31 -7.58
N GLU A 45 1.73 4.04 -8.49
CA GLU A 45 0.62 4.96 -8.74
C GLU A 45 -0.36 4.99 -7.57
N ILE A 46 -0.61 3.83 -6.98
CA ILE A 46 -1.46 3.67 -5.80
C ILE A 46 -0.86 4.39 -4.58
N SER A 47 0.46 4.25 -4.35
CA SER A 47 1.12 4.87 -3.18
C SER A 47 1.14 6.39 -3.19
N ARG A 48 0.96 7.02 -4.37
CA ARG A 48 0.89 8.48 -4.51
C ARG A 48 -0.49 9.07 -4.20
N ARG A 49 -1.51 8.24 -3.96
CA ARG A 49 -2.88 8.70 -3.75
C ARG A 49 -3.20 8.98 -2.30
N SER A 50 -4.10 9.95 -2.09
CA SER A 50 -4.66 10.22 -0.77
C SER A 50 -5.45 9.01 -0.26
N GLY A 51 -5.23 8.65 1.00
CA GLY A 51 -5.86 7.46 1.59
C GLY A 51 -5.00 6.19 1.50
N PHE A 52 -3.81 6.27 0.89
CA PHE A 52 -2.85 5.18 0.94
C PHE A 52 -2.42 4.90 2.39
N THR A 53 -2.93 3.79 2.91
CA THR A 53 -2.58 3.24 4.20
C THR A 53 -1.37 2.34 3.97
N GLN A 54 -0.19 2.90 4.20
CA GLN A 54 1.01 2.07 4.28
C GLN A 54 0.79 1.11 5.45
N ALA A 55 0.82 -0.20 5.20
CA ALA A 55 0.81 -1.18 6.27
C ALA A 55 2.07 -0.94 7.12
N ASN A 56 1.89 -0.16 8.18
CA ASN A 56 2.94 0.26 9.09
C ASN A 56 3.23 -0.93 10.02
N GLN A 57 3.82 -1.99 9.48
CA GLN A 57 4.06 -3.19 10.27
C GLN A 57 5.25 -3.08 11.22
N GLU A 58 6.10 -2.05 11.16
CA GLU A 58 7.33 -2.02 11.97
C GLU A 58 7.77 -0.63 12.41
N LEU A 59 6.97 0.06 13.22
CA LEU A 59 7.51 1.13 14.08
C LEU A 59 7.39 0.82 15.57
N SER A 60 6.51 -0.11 15.97
CA SER A 60 6.37 -0.52 17.36
C SER A 60 7.63 -1.23 17.87
N HIS A 61 8.21 -2.13 17.07
CA HIS A 61 9.37 -2.92 17.47
C HIS A 61 10.67 -2.08 17.50
N THR A 62 10.77 -1.06 16.65
CA THR A 62 11.93 -0.14 16.61
C THR A 62 11.92 0.84 17.78
N LEU A 63 10.74 1.33 18.18
CA LEU A 63 10.60 2.21 19.36
C LEU A 63 10.94 1.47 20.67
N GLU A 64 10.57 0.19 20.80
CA GLU A 64 10.98 -0.63 21.97
C GLU A 64 12.50 -0.86 22.04
N CYS A 65 13.18 -1.00 20.90
CA CYS A 65 14.64 -1.15 20.88
C CYS A 65 15.37 0.14 21.25
N ILE A 66 14.85 1.30 20.86
CA ILE A 66 15.45 2.61 21.21
C ILE A 66 15.28 2.91 22.70
N ALA A 67 14.11 2.62 23.27
CA ALA A 67 13.85 2.83 24.71
C ALA A 67 14.81 2.01 25.60
N LYS A 68 15.20 0.80 25.17
CA LYS A 68 16.17 -0.05 25.90
C LYS A 68 17.62 0.42 25.80
N CYS A 69 17.94 1.35 24.89
CA CYS A 69 19.28 1.91 24.75
C CYS A 69 19.50 3.22 25.54
N GLU A 70 18.43 3.89 25.98
CA GLU A 70 18.50 5.12 26.81
C GLU A 70 18.64 4.81 28.32
N GLU A 71 18.31 3.59 28.74
CA GLU A 71 18.64 3.07 30.07
C GLU A 71 20.09 2.56 30.08
N GLY A 72 21.05 3.47 30.08
CA GLY A 72 22.45 3.13 30.32
C GLY A 72 22.62 2.37 31.65
N PRO A 73 23.65 1.51 31.79
CA PRO A 73 23.87 0.77 33.02
C PRO A 73 24.09 1.76 34.18
N LEU A 74 23.31 1.59 35.26
CA LEU A 74 23.54 2.24 36.57
C LEU A 74 24.96 1.95 37.08
#